data_AF-A0AAD7I692-F1
#
_entry.id   AF-A0AAD7I692-F1
#
_cell.length_a   1.000
_cell.length_b   1.000
_cell.length_c   1.000
_cell.angle_alpha   90.00
_cell.angle_beta   90.00
_cell.angle_gamma   90.00
#
_symmetry.space_group_name_H-M   'P 1'
#
loop_
_entity.id
_entity.type
_entity.pdbx_description
1 polymer ?
#
loop_
_entity_poly.entity_id
_entity_poly.type
_entity_poly.pdbx_seq_one_letter_code
_entity_poly.pdbx_strand_id
1 'polypeptide(L)'
;SPKLYLLQGRLEPVKDGRPVQKALQFRHYLNVVNPKHRKALTRLLLSSHCLALDRLRWVEVRCPRIDPILRVCRFCKAEIESPEHALLECTARADLHLLREDFMSRMRNDVPDLPLLNLMPSVEFFRNMIAYRKTISLVAKFAYEVTEIYETTPMYIPPLPTRWLVLPQHND
;
A
#
# COMPACT_ATOMS: atom_id res chain seq x y z
N SER A 1 -13.38 -10.19 -3.86
CA SER A 1 -12.70 -10.16 -2.54
C SER A 1 -12.22 -8.74 -2.27
N PRO A 2 -12.40 -8.17 -1.06
CA PRO A 2 -11.83 -6.87 -0.69
C PRO A 2 -10.29 -6.90 -0.59
N LYS A 3 -9.68 -8.10 -0.53
CA LYS A 3 -8.22 -8.27 -0.68
C LYS A 3 -7.80 -8.09 -2.13
N LEU A 4 -6.53 -7.74 -2.31
CA LEU A 4 -5.90 -7.64 -3.64
C LEU A 4 -6.54 -6.59 -4.55
N TYR A 5 -7.24 -5.59 -4.00
CA TYR A 5 -7.84 -4.54 -4.82
C TYR A 5 -6.75 -3.79 -5.62
N LEU A 6 -5.54 -3.64 -5.10
CA LEU A 6 -4.38 -3.12 -5.83
C LEU A 6 -3.93 -3.96 -7.05
N LEU A 7 -4.45 -5.19 -7.19
CA LEU A 7 -4.25 -6.06 -8.35
C LEU A 7 -5.45 -6.07 -9.31
N GLN A 8 -6.62 -5.58 -8.90
CA GLN A 8 -7.82 -5.62 -9.73
C GLN A 8 -7.66 -4.73 -10.96
N GLY A 9 -8.03 -5.26 -12.12
CA GLY A 9 -7.90 -4.56 -13.40
C GLY A 9 -6.47 -4.24 -13.83
N ARG A 10 -5.47 -4.87 -13.18
CA ARG A 10 -4.05 -4.53 -13.37
C ARG A 10 -3.61 -4.70 -14.82
N LEU A 11 -2.86 -3.70 -15.26
CA LEU A 11 -2.20 -3.68 -16.56
C LEU A 11 -0.74 -4.13 -16.42
N GLU A 12 -0.29 -4.93 -17.37
CA GLU A 12 1.10 -5.35 -17.52
C GLU A 12 1.78 -4.49 -18.59
N PRO A 13 2.99 -3.99 -18.31
CA PRO A 13 3.77 -3.27 -19.30
C PRO A 13 4.15 -4.18 -20.47
N VAL A 14 4.01 -3.64 -21.68
CA VAL A 14 4.45 -4.25 -22.95
C VAL A 14 5.60 -3.44 -23.54
N LYS A 15 6.39 -4.06 -24.42
CA LYS A 15 7.61 -3.45 -24.96
C LYS A 15 7.31 -2.20 -25.80
N ASP A 16 6.25 -2.27 -26.61
CA ASP A 16 5.82 -1.21 -27.51
C ASP A 16 4.30 -1.09 -27.42
N GLY A 17 3.79 -0.10 -26.69
CA GLY A 17 2.36 0.20 -26.59
C GLY A 17 1.82 0.40 -25.18
N ARG A 18 0.48 0.57 -25.10
CA ARG A 18 -0.23 0.78 -23.84
C ARG A 18 -0.20 -0.50 -22.99
N PRO A 19 -0.07 -0.40 -21.66
CA PRO A 19 -0.18 -1.55 -20.76
C PRO A 19 -1.48 -2.32 -20.98
N VAL A 20 -1.42 -3.66 -20.98
CA VAL A 20 -2.57 -4.55 -21.26
C VAL A 20 -2.84 -5.51 -20.10
N GLN A 21 -4.07 -5.95 -19.93
CA GLN A 21 -4.37 -7.01 -18.94
C GLN A 21 -3.85 -8.36 -19.44
N LYS A 22 -3.09 -9.07 -18.59
CA LYS A 22 -2.68 -10.45 -18.85
C LYS A 22 -2.98 -11.35 -17.67
N ALA A 23 -3.75 -12.41 -17.92
CA ALA A 23 -4.17 -13.39 -16.93
C ALA A 23 -2.97 -14.15 -16.33
N LEU A 24 -2.09 -14.69 -17.19
CA LEU A 24 -0.91 -15.45 -16.79
C LEU A 24 0.36 -14.78 -17.32
N GLN A 25 1.13 -14.15 -16.42
CA GLN A 25 2.45 -13.58 -16.73
C GLN A 25 3.30 -13.53 -15.47
N PHE A 26 4.61 -13.76 -15.60
CA PHE A 26 5.56 -13.36 -14.56
C PHE A 26 5.50 -11.84 -14.37
N ARG A 27 5.33 -11.41 -13.13
CA ARG A 27 5.07 -10.01 -12.81
C ARG A 27 6.38 -9.25 -12.68
N HIS A 28 6.53 -8.13 -13.39
CA HIS A 28 7.82 -7.43 -13.48
C HIS A 28 8.30 -6.85 -12.15
N TYR A 29 7.41 -6.52 -11.21
CA TYR A 29 7.81 -6.08 -9.87
C TYR A 29 8.52 -7.17 -9.05
N LEU A 30 8.41 -8.44 -9.46
CA LEU A 30 9.18 -9.54 -8.89
C LEU A 30 10.63 -9.57 -9.43
N ASN A 31 10.97 -8.77 -10.45
CA ASN A 31 12.34 -8.58 -10.94
C ASN A 31 13.10 -7.46 -10.21
N VAL A 32 12.47 -6.77 -9.25
CA VAL A 32 13.17 -5.77 -8.43
C VAL A 32 14.35 -6.45 -7.74
N VAL A 33 15.58 -5.98 -8.02
CA VAL A 33 16.82 -6.67 -7.61
C VAL A 33 16.93 -6.78 -6.09
N ASN A 34 16.69 -5.67 -5.38
CA ASN A 34 16.78 -5.65 -3.92
C ASN A 34 15.65 -6.50 -3.29
N PRO A 35 15.99 -7.57 -2.54
CA PRO A 35 15.00 -8.49 -1.99
C PRO A 35 14.09 -7.85 -0.93
N LYS A 36 14.58 -6.89 -0.14
CA LYS A 36 13.77 -6.19 0.87
C LYS A 36 12.70 -5.33 0.19
N HIS A 37 13.10 -4.56 -0.82
CA HIS A 37 12.19 -3.71 -1.59
C HIS A 37 11.13 -4.53 -2.33
N ARG A 38 11.57 -5.61 -3.00
CA ARG A 38 10.68 -6.55 -3.67
C ARG A 38 9.66 -7.14 -2.71
N LYS A 39 10.10 -7.57 -1.51
CA LYS A 39 9.24 -8.14 -0.47
C LYS A 39 8.23 -7.13 0.06
N ALA A 40 8.65 -5.90 0.35
CA ALA A 40 7.77 -4.84 0.83
C ALA A 40 6.66 -4.53 -0.19
N LEU A 41 7.02 -4.28 -1.44
CA LEU A 41 6.05 -4.03 -2.50
C LEU A 41 5.10 -5.22 -2.71
N THR A 42 5.63 -6.45 -2.74
CA THR A 42 4.81 -7.65 -2.88
C THR A 42 3.82 -7.80 -1.73
N ARG A 43 4.24 -7.53 -0.49
CA ARG A 43 3.37 -7.57 0.70
C ARG A 43 2.25 -6.54 0.65
N LEU A 44 2.53 -5.31 0.21
CA LEU A 44 1.50 -4.29 0.01
C LEU A 44 0.45 -4.77 -1.00
N LEU A 45 0.92 -5.29 -2.14
CA LEU A 45 0.06 -5.75 -3.22
C LEU A 45 -0.79 -6.97 -2.88
N LEU A 46 -0.22 -7.89 -2.11
CA LEU A 46 -0.86 -9.15 -1.73
C LEU A 46 -1.69 -9.05 -0.45
N SER A 47 -1.89 -7.84 0.09
CA SER A 47 -2.57 -7.64 1.38
C SER A 47 -1.97 -8.53 2.48
N SER A 48 -0.65 -8.42 2.66
CA SER A 48 0.15 -9.10 3.68
C SER A 48 1.17 -8.12 4.30
N HIS A 49 0.68 -6.91 4.62
CA HIS A 49 1.49 -5.77 5.04
C HIS A 49 1.23 -5.38 6.49
N CYS A 50 2.09 -4.53 7.05
CA CYS A 50 2.04 -4.13 8.45
C CYS A 50 1.01 -3.04 8.78
N LEU A 51 0.35 -2.49 7.77
CA LEU A 51 -0.63 -1.43 7.95
C LEU A 51 -1.93 -1.92 8.61
N ALA A 52 -2.58 -1.04 9.37
CA ALA A 52 -3.76 -1.37 10.18
C ALA A 52 -4.89 -1.99 9.35
N LEU A 53 -5.09 -1.55 8.11
CA LEU A 53 -6.11 -2.10 7.20
C LEU A 53 -6.05 -3.63 7.09
N ASP A 54 -4.84 -4.20 7.11
CA ASP A 54 -4.62 -5.63 7.04
C ASP A 54 -4.28 -6.25 8.40
N ARG A 55 -3.45 -5.61 9.24
CA ARG A 55 -3.08 -6.17 10.56
C ARG A 55 -4.28 -6.33 11.50
N LEU A 56 -5.15 -5.31 11.57
CA LEU A 56 -6.32 -5.32 12.47
C LEU A 56 -7.53 -6.07 11.90
N ARG A 57 -7.35 -6.70 10.73
CA ARG A 57 -8.34 -7.63 10.16
C ARG A 57 -8.34 -8.96 10.91
N TRP A 58 -7.20 -9.37 11.44
CA TRP A 58 -7.01 -10.67 12.07
C TRP A 58 -7.30 -10.57 13.56
N VAL A 59 -7.80 -11.67 14.13
CA VAL A 59 -7.93 -11.80 15.58
C VAL A 59 -6.55 -12.19 16.12
N GLU A 60 -6.04 -11.41 17.06
CA GLU A 60 -4.84 -11.73 17.85
C GLU A 60 -5.24 -11.89 19.32
N VAL A 61 -4.40 -12.54 20.14
CA VAL A 61 -4.69 -12.91 21.55
C VAL A 61 -5.24 -11.75 22.40
N ARG A 62 -4.89 -10.51 22.07
CA ARG A 62 -5.34 -9.29 22.78
C ARG A 62 -5.98 -8.24 21.86
N CYS A 63 -6.27 -8.60 20.62
CA CYS A 63 -6.88 -7.70 19.65
C CYS A 63 -8.00 -8.45 18.92
N PRO A 64 -9.28 -8.17 19.23
CA PRO A 64 -10.37 -8.70 18.43
C PRO A 64 -10.28 -8.13 17.01
N ARG A 65 -11.03 -8.74 16.09
CA ARG A 65 -11.15 -8.21 14.75
C ARG A 65 -11.83 -6.85 14.81
N ILE A 66 -11.17 -5.84 14.25
CA ILE A 66 -11.63 -4.44 14.26
C ILE A 66 -12.37 -4.15 12.95
N ASP A 67 -13.49 -3.43 13.03
CA ASP A 67 -14.23 -2.96 11.86
C ASP A 67 -13.33 -2.14 10.92
N PRO A 68 -13.37 -2.34 9.59
CA PRO A 68 -12.56 -1.57 8.64
C PRO A 68 -12.56 -0.05 8.86
N ILE A 69 -13.70 0.55 9.24
CA ILE A 69 -13.78 2.02 9.45
C ILE A 69 -12.96 2.49 10.65
N LEU A 70 -12.66 1.58 11.59
CA LEU A 70 -11.90 1.87 12.81
C LEU A 70 -10.40 1.55 12.64
N ARG A 71 -9.96 1.02 11.49
CA ARG A 71 -8.54 0.70 11.23
C ARG A 71 -7.78 1.96 10.80
N VAL A 72 -7.87 3.00 11.62
CA VAL A 72 -7.31 4.32 11.34
C VAL A 72 -5.78 4.32 11.45
N CYS A 73 -5.16 5.27 10.77
CA CYS A 73 -3.72 5.47 10.71
C CYS A 73 -3.14 5.76 12.09
N ARG A 74 -2.09 5.03 12.45
CA ARG A 74 -1.37 5.20 13.72
C ARG A 74 -0.74 6.57 13.91
N PHE A 75 -0.54 7.31 12.82
CA PHE A 75 0.00 8.66 12.85
C PHE A 75 -1.10 9.73 12.92
N CYS A 76 -1.94 9.86 11.90
CA CYS A 76 -2.95 10.93 11.86
C CYS A 76 -4.22 10.62 12.68
N LYS A 77 -4.48 9.34 12.98
CA LYS A 77 -5.66 8.85 13.72
C LYS A 77 -7.01 9.26 13.14
N ALA A 78 -7.04 9.68 11.87
CA ALA A 78 -8.23 10.22 11.21
C ALA A 78 -8.69 9.34 10.05
N GLU A 79 -7.77 8.99 9.15
CA GLU A 79 -8.06 8.19 7.94
C GLU A 79 -7.69 6.73 8.13
N ILE A 80 -8.27 5.82 7.33
CA ILE A 80 -7.92 4.40 7.33
C ILE A 80 -6.43 4.22 6.97
N GLU A 81 -5.71 3.37 7.71
CA GLU A 81 -4.32 3.03 7.42
C GLU A 81 -4.21 2.05 6.23
N SER A 82 -4.54 2.54 5.04
CA SER A 82 -4.38 1.82 3.78
C SER A 82 -2.99 2.08 3.16
N PRO A 83 -2.55 1.25 2.20
CA PRO A 83 -1.35 1.52 1.40
C PRO A 83 -1.34 2.92 0.78
N GLU A 84 -2.44 3.39 0.22
CA GLU A 84 -2.54 4.71 -0.39
C GLU A 84 -2.37 5.79 0.65
N HIS A 85 -3.06 5.67 1.78
CA HIS A 85 -2.93 6.63 2.85
C HIS A 85 -1.47 6.70 3.34
N ALA A 86 -0.87 5.55 3.62
CA ALA A 86 0.49 5.46 4.13
C ALA A 86 1.55 6.01 3.14
N LEU A 87 1.41 5.66 1.85
CA LEU A 87 2.40 6.00 0.84
C LEU A 87 2.16 7.38 0.22
N LEU A 88 0.94 7.90 0.15
CA LEU A 88 0.61 9.04 -0.72
C LEU A 88 -0.03 10.22 0.03
N GLU A 89 -0.77 9.97 1.10
CA GLU A 89 -1.69 10.96 1.67
C GLU A 89 -1.30 11.42 3.08
N CYS A 90 -0.73 10.53 3.89
CA CYS A 90 -0.49 10.81 5.31
C CYS A 90 0.57 11.91 5.51
N THR A 91 0.17 13.06 6.04
CA THR A 91 1.02 14.22 6.35
C THR A 91 1.39 14.35 7.82
N ALA A 92 0.95 13.42 8.67
CA ALA A 92 1.15 13.50 10.12
C ALA A 92 2.61 13.34 10.58
N ARG A 93 3.52 12.89 9.72
CA ARG A 93 4.96 12.87 9.98
C ARG A 93 5.75 13.55 8.88
N ALA A 94 6.77 14.31 9.29
CA ALA A 94 7.66 15.02 8.38
C ALA A 94 8.53 14.07 7.53
N ASP A 95 8.98 12.95 8.09
CA ASP A 95 9.80 11.96 7.36
C ASP A 95 9.03 11.29 6.20
N LEU A 96 7.75 10.95 6.39
CA LEU A 96 6.88 10.47 5.33
C LEU A 96 6.69 11.52 4.22
N HIS A 97 6.59 12.80 4.59
CA HIS A 97 6.48 13.88 3.63
C HIS A 97 7.76 14.02 2.79
N LEU A 98 8.93 14.02 3.44
CA LEU A 98 10.23 14.09 2.76
C LEU A 98 10.47 12.90 1.83
N LEU A 99 10.10 11.68 2.24
CA LEU A 99 10.17 10.50 1.38
C LEU A 99 9.27 10.64 0.15
N ARG A 100 8.05 11.17 0.31
CA ARG A 100 7.14 11.44 -0.80
C ARG A 100 7.71 12.48 -1.77
N GLU A 101 8.31 13.56 -1.26
CA GLU A 101 8.91 14.59 -2.11
C GLU A 101 10.11 14.05 -2.91
N ASP A 102 11.04 13.33 -2.28
CA ASP A 102 12.17 12.69 -2.98
C ASP A 102 11.67 11.68 -4.03
N PHE A 103 10.69 10.86 -3.66
CA PHE A 103 10.07 9.91 -4.57
C PHE A 103 9.44 10.60 -5.79
N MET A 104 8.60 11.62 -5.57
CA MET A 104 7.91 12.34 -6.65
C MET A 104 8.88 13.12 -7.54
N SER A 105 9.94 13.69 -6.95
CA SER A 105 11.01 14.35 -7.70
C SER A 105 11.72 13.38 -8.65
N ARG A 106 12.08 12.18 -8.17
CA ARG A 106 12.70 11.14 -9.00
C ARG A 106 11.75 10.60 -10.06
N MET A 107 10.48 10.38 -9.71
CA MET A 107 9.46 9.91 -10.66
C MET A 107 9.29 10.87 -11.83
N ARG A 108 9.37 12.20 -11.58
CA ARG A 108 9.20 13.23 -12.61
C ARG A 108 10.24 13.13 -13.73
N ASN A 109 11.44 12.64 -13.40
CA ASN A 109 12.52 12.46 -14.37
C ASN A 109 12.27 11.27 -15.32
N ASP A 110 11.49 10.28 -14.88
CA ASP A 110 11.33 9.00 -15.58
C ASP A 110 9.92 8.76 -16.14
N VAL A 111 8.93 9.53 -15.70
CA VAL A 111 7.52 9.39 -16.08
C VAL A 111 6.99 10.73 -16.61
N PRO A 112 7.00 10.95 -17.94
CA PRO A 112 6.54 12.20 -18.54
C PRO A 112 5.10 12.56 -18.17
N ASP A 113 4.22 11.56 -18.09
CA ASP A 113 2.79 11.75 -17.78
C ASP A 113 2.49 11.86 -16.27
N LEU A 114 3.52 11.95 -15.41
CA LEU A 114 3.35 12.00 -13.95
C LEU A 114 2.36 13.08 -13.49
N PRO A 115 2.34 14.31 -14.05
CA PRO A 115 1.37 15.33 -13.63
C PRO A 115 -0.08 14.88 -13.83
N LEU A 116 -0.39 14.20 -14.94
CA LEU A 116 -1.74 13.68 -15.22
C LEU A 116 -2.09 12.52 -14.29
N LEU A 117 -1.13 11.61 -14.06
CA LEU A 117 -1.31 10.50 -13.13
C LEU A 117 -1.58 10.98 -11.70
N ASN A 118 -0.91 12.05 -11.27
CA ASN A 118 -1.04 12.60 -9.93
C ASN A 118 -2.39 13.29 -9.66
N LEU A 119 -3.21 13.52 -10.70
CA LEU A 119 -4.59 13.99 -10.55
C LEU A 119 -5.58 12.84 -10.32
N MET A 120 -5.14 11.59 -10.51
CA MET A 120 -5.99 10.41 -10.30
C MET A 120 -6.17 10.12 -8.81
N PRO A 121 -7.26 9.45 -8.40
CA PRO A 121 -7.40 8.91 -7.06
C PRO A 121 -6.18 8.05 -6.68
N SER A 122 -5.76 8.11 -5.41
CA SER A 122 -4.51 7.51 -4.93
C SER A 122 -4.37 6.01 -5.25
N VAL A 123 -5.48 5.26 -5.26
CA VAL A 123 -5.50 3.84 -5.66
C VAL A 123 -5.10 3.69 -7.13
N GLU A 124 -5.69 4.50 -8.00
CA GLU A 124 -5.42 4.48 -9.44
C GLU A 124 -4.02 4.99 -9.74
N PHE A 125 -3.59 6.05 -9.05
CA PHE A 125 -2.22 6.54 -9.13
C PHE A 125 -1.22 5.42 -8.75
N PHE A 126 -1.42 4.76 -7.62
CA PHE A 126 -0.54 3.68 -7.17
C PHE A 126 -0.50 2.51 -8.17
N ARG A 127 -1.67 2.08 -8.68
CA ARG A 127 -1.76 1.04 -9.73
C ARG A 127 -0.97 1.42 -10.99
N ASN A 128 -1.08 2.67 -11.44
CA ASN A 128 -0.34 3.15 -12.60
C ASN A 128 1.17 3.16 -12.35
N MET A 129 1.63 3.64 -11.19
CA MET A 129 3.06 3.63 -10.84
C MET A 129 3.67 2.23 -10.89
N ILE A 130 2.93 1.21 -10.44
CA ILE A 130 3.37 -0.18 -10.49
C ILE A 130 3.42 -0.72 -11.91
N ALA A 131 2.61 -0.21 -12.84
CA ALA A 131 2.61 -0.66 -14.23
C ALA A 131 3.86 -0.22 -15.02
N TYR A 132 4.57 0.84 -14.59
CA TYR A 132 5.78 1.32 -15.27
C TYR A 132 7.01 0.50 -14.90
N ARG A 133 7.60 -0.23 -15.89
CA ARG A 133 8.83 -1.03 -15.66
C ARG A 133 10.01 -0.18 -15.23
N LYS A 134 10.19 0.99 -15.86
CA LYS A 134 11.37 1.84 -15.67
C LYS A 134 11.52 2.29 -14.22
N THR A 135 10.41 2.56 -13.54
CA THR A 135 10.38 3.10 -12.18
C THR A 135 10.04 2.06 -11.12
N ILE A 136 9.87 0.78 -11.46
CA ILE A 136 9.40 -0.22 -10.48
C ILE A 136 10.35 -0.39 -9.28
N SER A 137 11.65 -0.28 -9.52
CA SER A 137 12.66 -0.32 -8.45
C SER A 137 12.55 0.89 -7.51
N LEU A 138 12.19 2.06 -8.05
CA LEU A 138 11.96 3.28 -7.29
C LEU A 138 10.70 3.16 -6.43
N VAL A 139 9.60 2.69 -7.02
CA VAL A 139 8.33 2.40 -6.31
C VAL A 139 8.55 1.38 -5.19
N ALA A 140 9.31 0.31 -5.45
CA ALA A 140 9.59 -0.72 -4.47
C ALA A 140 10.47 -0.22 -3.31
N LYS A 141 11.46 0.63 -3.60
CA LYS A 141 12.28 1.30 -2.58
C LYS A 141 11.41 2.19 -1.69
N PHE A 142 10.61 3.05 -2.31
CA PHE A 142 9.72 3.96 -1.61
C PHE A 142 8.73 3.22 -0.71
N ALA A 143 8.10 2.16 -1.23
CA ALA A 143 7.24 1.28 -0.46
C ALA A 143 7.94 0.69 0.77
N TYR A 144 9.19 0.22 0.60
CA TYR A 144 9.99 -0.31 1.71
C TYR A 144 10.23 0.74 2.78
N GLU A 145 10.78 1.91 2.42
CA GLU A 145 11.12 2.98 3.36
C GLU A 145 9.89 3.46 4.16
N VAL A 146 8.75 3.65 3.50
CA VAL A 146 7.48 3.98 4.17
C VAL A 146 7.07 2.87 5.12
N THR A 147 7.05 1.61 4.67
CA THR A 147 6.60 0.50 5.53
C THR A 147 7.50 0.25 6.72
N GLU A 148 8.80 0.55 6.65
CA GLU A 148 9.72 0.46 7.80
C GLU A 148 9.36 1.48 8.89
N ILE A 149 8.98 2.71 8.50
CA ILE A 149 8.51 3.74 9.45
C ILE A 149 7.23 3.26 10.16
N TYR A 150 6.31 2.65 9.42
CA TYR A 150 5.09 2.09 10.00
C TYR A 150 5.39 0.88 10.90
N GLU A 151 6.22 -0.07 10.47
CA GLU A 151 6.57 -1.27 11.23
C GLU A 151 7.24 -0.94 12.58
N THR A 152 8.08 0.09 12.61
CA THR A 152 8.80 0.52 13.81
C THR A 152 7.95 1.36 14.77
N THR A 153 6.73 1.76 14.37
CA THR A 153 5.81 2.50 15.22
C THR A 153 4.72 1.57 15.76
N PRO A 154 4.44 1.56 17.08
CA PRO A 154 3.33 0.80 17.64
C PRO A 154 2.00 1.06 16.92
N MET A 155 1.26 -0.01 16.66
CA MET A 155 -0.07 0.07 16.06
C MET A 155 -1.02 0.86 16.96
N TYR A 156 -1.78 1.79 16.38
CA TYR A 156 -2.84 2.46 17.11
C TYR A 156 -4.10 1.59 17.12
N ILE A 157 -4.59 1.29 18.33
CA ILE A 157 -5.87 0.63 18.54
C ILE A 157 -6.82 1.70 19.10
N PRO A 158 -7.86 2.12 18.36
CA PRO A 158 -8.82 3.06 18.91
C PRO A 158 -9.57 2.43 20.10
N PRO A 159 -10.06 3.23 21.05
CA PRO A 159 -10.95 2.72 22.08
C PRO A 159 -12.19 2.11 21.42
N LEU A 160 -12.38 0.80 21.57
CA LEU A 160 -13.46 0.06 20.93
C LEU A 160 -14.69 0.03 21.86
N PRO A 161 -15.85 0.58 21.46
CA PRO A 161 -17.10 0.26 22.14
C PRO A 161 -17.37 -1.24 22.02
N THR A 162 -17.89 -1.87 23.09
CA THR A 162 -18.07 -3.33 23.21
C THR A 162 -18.81 -3.96 22.01
N ARG A 163 -19.70 -3.21 21.36
CA ARG A 163 -20.48 -3.65 20.18
C ARG A 163 -19.66 -3.86 18.89
N TRP A 164 -18.42 -3.36 18.82
CA TRP A 164 -17.57 -3.45 17.63
C TRP A 164 -16.47 -4.51 17.75
N LEU A 165 -16.43 -5.24 18.88
CA LEU A 165 -15.66 -6.45 19.01
C LEU A 165 -16.43 -7.55 18.26
N VAL A 166 -15.94 -7.96 17.09
CA VAL A 166 -16.50 -9.13 16.42
C VAL A 166 -16.11 -10.34 17.26
N LEU A 167 -17.08 -10.89 18.01
CA LEU A 167 -16.88 -12.14 18.75
C LEU A 167 -16.46 -13.23 17.75
N PRO A 168 -15.48 -14.08 18.09
CA PRO A 168 -15.14 -15.22 17.26
C PRO A 168 -16.40 -16.07 17.07
N GLN A 169 -16.86 -16.22 15.83
CA GLN A 169 -17.86 -17.23 15.52
C GLN A 169 -17.19 -18.58 15.74
N HIS A 170 -17.64 -19.31 16.76
CA HIS A 170 -17.37 -20.74 16.87
C HIS A 170 -17.96 -21.39 15.60
N ASN A 171 -17.10 -21.85 14.71
CA ASN A 171 -17.49 -22.83 13.72
C ASN A 171 -17.47 -24.18 14.43
N ASP A 172 -18.67 -24.72 14.68
CA ASP A 172 -18.88 -26.14 14.98
C ASP A 172 -18.51 -27.02 13.78
#